data_AF-A0A847MPX9-F1
#
_entry.id   AF-A0A847MPX9-F1
#
_cell.length_a   1.000
_cell.length_b   1.000
_cell.length_c   1.000
_cell.angle_alpha   90.00
_cell.angle_beta   90.00
_cell.angle_gamma   90.00
#
_symmetry.space_group_name_H-M   'P 1'
#
loop_
_entity.id
_entity.type
_entity.pdbx_description
1 polymer ?
#
loop_
_entity_poly.entity_id
_entity_poly.type
_entity_poly.pdbx_seq_one_letter_code
_entity_poly.pdbx_strand_id
1 'polypeptide(L)'
;MITGELKSKIDRVWDSFWSGGISNPLEVIEQITYLLFIRRLDDLDTLAEKKSRISGTEEPRTFGPDQQHLRWSVFKNTAPAEMYATVAEEVFPLLRRLGGDGSTYSEHMKGARFTIPTPALLSRVVDMLDGLPMDNRDENGDLYEYMLSKIASAGTNGQFRTPRHIIELMVKMTAPTPADEICDPACGTAGFLVAASEYVRETHPSALTDAKQRQHFHNSMFHGYDFDSTMLRIGSMNMLLHGVEAPDIRYRDSLSEGVSGEADKYTLILANPPFAGSLDYESTSKDLLRVVKKKKTELLFLALFLRLLKAGGRAAVIVPDGVLFGSTKAHKDLRRMLVEDQKLDAVVKLPSGVFKPYAGVSTAILFFTKTNDGGTDDVWFYDVKADGFS
;
A
#
# COMPACT_ATOMS: atom_id res chain seq x y z
N MET A 1 -7.96 -15.73 -5.97
CA MET A 1 -6.86 -16.70 -5.74
C MET A 1 -6.12 -16.97 -7.05
N ILE A 2 -4.83 -16.63 -7.10
CA ILE A 2 -3.97 -16.85 -8.27
C ILE A 2 -3.79 -18.35 -8.62
N THR A 3 -3.88 -18.68 -9.91
CA THR A 3 -3.70 -20.05 -10.42
C THR A 3 -2.22 -20.49 -10.41
N GLY A 4 -1.96 -21.80 -10.38
CA GLY A 4 -0.59 -22.33 -10.44
C GLY A 4 0.15 -21.98 -11.73
N GLU A 5 -0.57 -21.83 -12.84
CA GLU A 5 0.00 -21.39 -14.12
C GLU A 5 0.50 -19.93 -14.04
N LEU A 6 -0.30 -19.02 -13.47
CA LEU A 6 0.08 -17.61 -13.31
C LEU A 6 1.28 -17.45 -12.38
N LYS A 7 1.32 -18.19 -11.26
CA LYS A 7 2.51 -18.25 -10.40
C LYS A 7 3.76 -18.67 -11.17
N SER A 8 3.64 -19.69 -12.02
CA SER A 8 4.76 -20.20 -12.82
C SER A 8 5.21 -19.20 -13.91
N LYS A 9 4.29 -18.37 -14.43
CA LYS A 9 4.66 -17.26 -15.33
C LYS A 9 5.44 -16.17 -14.59
N ILE A 10 4.98 -15.75 -13.41
CA ILE A 10 5.72 -14.78 -12.57
C ILE A 10 7.10 -15.30 -12.20
N ASP A 11 7.20 -16.56 -11.77
CA ASP A 11 8.46 -17.14 -11.34
C ASP A 11 9.48 -17.11 -12.49
N ARG A 12 9.05 -17.37 -13.73
CA ARG A 12 9.91 -17.22 -14.92
C ARG A 12 10.31 -15.78 -15.22
N VAL A 13 9.43 -14.80 -14.99
CA VAL A 13 9.78 -13.37 -15.11
C VAL A 13 10.89 -13.06 -14.11
N TRP A 14 10.70 -13.44 -12.84
CA TRP A 14 11.68 -13.23 -11.77
C TRP A 14 13.03 -13.87 -12.09
N ASP A 15 13.04 -15.14 -12.50
CA ASP A 15 14.25 -15.88 -12.85
C ASP A 15 14.97 -15.26 -14.05
N SER A 16 14.22 -14.68 -14.99
CA SER A 16 14.80 -13.96 -16.13
C SER A 16 15.54 -12.70 -15.70
N PHE A 17 14.98 -11.92 -14.76
CA PHE A 17 15.69 -10.77 -14.18
C PHE A 17 16.96 -11.19 -13.44
N TRP A 18 16.86 -12.25 -12.62
CA TRP A 18 17.99 -12.77 -11.86
C TRP A 18 19.13 -13.26 -12.76
N SER A 19 18.81 -14.11 -13.73
CA SER A 19 19.76 -14.61 -14.74
C SER A 19 20.29 -13.50 -15.66
N GLY A 20 19.50 -12.44 -15.83
CA GLY A 20 19.82 -11.25 -16.60
C GLY A 20 20.73 -10.25 -15.89
N GLY A 21 21.10 -10.49 -14.63
CA GLY A 21 22.07 -9.69 -13.87
C GLY A 21 21.48 -8.73 -12.84
N ILE A 22 20.16 -8.71 -12.63
CA ILE A 22 19.52 -7.92 -11.56
C ILE A 22 19.25 -8.85 -10.37
N SER A 23 20.10 -8.76 -9.35
CA SER A 23 20.03 -9.60 -8.15
C SER A 23 19.25 -8.96 -6.99
N ASN A 24 18.94 -7.66 -7.06
CA ASN A 24 18.18 -6.96 -6.03
C ASN A 24 16.66 -7.17 -6.22
N PRO A 25 15.97 -7.87 -5.31
CA PRO A 25 14.53 -8.14 -5.42
C PRO A 25 13.66 -6.88 -5.55
N LEU A 26 14.03 -5.79 -4.89
CA LEU A 26 13.30 -4.53 -4.96
C LEU A 26 13.38 -3.93 -6.36
N GLU A 27 14.58 -3.95 -6.94
CA GLU A 27 14.82 -3.42 -8.28
C GLU A 27 14.05 -4.22 -9.34
N VAL A 28 14.02 -5.55 -9.22
CA VAL A 28 13.20 -6.42 -10.10
C VAL A 28 11.73 -6.00 -10.06
N ILE A 29 11.16 -5.81 -8.87
CA ILE A 29 9.76 -5.40 -8.76
C ILE A 29 9.52 -3.99 -9.23
N GLU A 30 10.43 -3.05 -8.99
CA GLU A 30 10.30 -1.71 -9.56
C GLU A 30 10.24 -1.77 -11.09
N GLN A 31 11.15 -2.50 -11.74
CA GLN A 31 11.16 -2.63 -13.20
C GLN A 31 9.87 -3.28 -13.73
N ILE A 32 9.42 -4.38 -13.12
CA ILE A 32 8.14 -5.02 -13.49
C ILE A 32 6.98 -4.04 -13.28
N THR A 33 6.99 -3.29 -12.18
CA THR A 33 5.95 -2.33 -11.85
C THR A 33 5.84 -1.22 -12.90
N TYR A 34 6.96 -0.66 -13.37
CA TYR A 34 6.95 0.33 -14.46
C TYR A 34 6.40 -0.25 -15.77
N LEU A 35 6.78 -1.49 -16.11
CA LEU A 35 6.33 -2.16 -17.32
C LEU A 35 4.82 -2.46 -17.26
N LEU A 36 4.32 -2.96 -16.14
CA LEU A 36 2.88 -3.15 -15.94
C LEU A 36 2.12 -1.82 -15.94
N PHE A 37 2.73 -0.75 -15.43
CA PHE A 37 2.12 0.58 -15.45
C PHE A 37 1.93 1.10 -16.87
N ILE A 38 2.98 1.07 -17.71
CA ILE A 38 2.86 1.53 -19.09
C ILE A 38 1.88 0.66 -19.90
N ARG A 39 1.83 -0.65 -19.64
CA ARG A 39 0.79 -1.52 -20.18
C ARG A 39 -0.61 -1.08 -19.77
N ARG A 40 -0.81 -0.79 -18.49
CA ARG A 40 -2.10 -0.34 -17.96
C ARG A 40 -2.55 0.99 -18.57
N LEU A 41 -1.64 1.94 -18.76
CA LEU A 41 -1.95 3.21 -19.43
C LEU A 41 -2.43 2.98 -20.86
N ASP A 42 -1.81 2.04 -21.58
CA ASP A 42 -2.24 1.68 -22.93
C ASP A 42 -3.63 0.99 -22.95
N ASP A 43 -3.91 0.13 -21.98
CA ASP A 43 -5.24 -0.48 -21.83
C ASP A 43 -6.33 0.57 -21.56
N LEU A 44 -6.03 1.57 -20.71
CA LEU A 44 -6.93 2.68 -20.41
C LEU A 44 -7.20 3.55 -21.64
N ASP A 45 -6.16 3.91 -22.41
CA ASP A 45 -6.33 4.65 -23.66
C ASP A 45 -7.12 3.86 -24.69
N THR A 46 -6.87 2.54 -24.81
CA THR A 46 -7.66 1.65 -25.68
C THR A 46 -9.14 1.63 -25.27
N LEU A 47 -9.43 1.65 -23.97
CA LEU A 47 -10.80 1.70 -23.46
C LEU A 47 -11.44 3.07 -23.70
N ALA A 48 -10.69 4.17 -23.50
CA ALA A 48 -11.12 5.53 -23.78
C ALA A 48 -11.45 5.73 -25.27
N GLU A 49 -10.64 5.16 -26.18
CA GLU A 49 -10.91 5.15 -27.61
C GLU A 49 -12.19 4.37 -27.96
N LYS A 50 -12.37 3.17 -27.38
CA LYS A 50 -13.59 2.38 -27.56
C LYS A 50 -14.82 3.16 -27.10
N LYS A 51 -14.74 3.80 -25.93
CA LYS A 51 -15.81 4.61 -25.37
C LYS A 51 -16.11 5.82 -26.27
N SER A 52 -15.08 6.53 -26.72
CA SER A 52 -15.22 7.68 -27.62
C SER A 52 -15.91 7.31 -28.93
N ARG A 53 -15.61 6.13 -29.49
CA ARG A 53 -16.29 5.61 -30.69
C ARG A 53 -17.76 5.30 -30.46
N ILE A 54 -18.14 4.88 -29.26
CA ILE A 54 -19.52 4.51 -28.91
C ILE A 54 -20.35 5.74 -28.53
N SER A 55 -19.81 6.64 -27.70
CA SER A 55 -20.51 7.82 -27.20
C SER A 55 -20.46 9.02 -28.16
N GLY A 56 -19.49 9.04 -29.09
CA GLY A 56 -19.22 10.19 -29.95
C GLY A 56 -18.55 11.36 -29.24
N THR A 57 -18.19 11.22 -27.96
CA THR A 57 -17.49 12.23 -27.16
C THR A 57 -16.04 11.86 -26.98
N GLU A 58 -15.12 12.80 -27.18
CA GLU A 58 -13.69 12.53 -26.98
C GLU A 58 -13.39 12.36 -25.49
N GLU A 59 -12.87 11.18 -25.12
CA GLU A 59 -12.41 10.89 -23.77
C GLU A 59 -10.94 11.31 -23.60
N PRO A 60 -10.51 11.74 -22.40
CA PRO A 60 -9.12 12.07 -22.14
C PRO A 60 -8.23 10.85 -22.36
N ARG A 61 -7.06 11.08 -22.98
CA ARG A 61 -6.06 10.05 -23.30
C ARG A 61 -4.71 10.42 -22.71
N THR A 62 -3.97 9.39 -22.35
CA THR A 62 -2.61 9.49 -21.79
C THR A 62 -1.59 9.80 -22.89
N PHE A 63 -1.69 9.11 -24.03
CA PHE A 63 -0.74 9.23 -25.13
C PHE A 63 -1.26 10.20 -26.18
N GLY A 64 -0.47 11.24 -26.45
CA GLY A 64 -0.72 12.17 -27.55
C GLY A 64 -0.62 11.50 -28.94
N PRO A 65 -1.08 12.16 -30.01
CA PRO A 65 -0.98 11.65 -31.38
C PRO A 65 0.45 11.33 -31.83
N ASP A 66 1.43 12.07 -31.32
CA ASP A 66 2.87 11.92 -31.57
C ASP A 66 3.56 10.92 -30.63
N GLN A 67 2.83 10.37 -29.67
CA GLN A 67 3.35 9.45 -28.64
C GLN A 67 2.86 8.01 -28.82
N GLN A 68 2.21 7.70 -29.94
CA GLN A 68 1.61 6.38 -30.16
C GLN A 68 2.65 5.25 -30.19
N HIS A 69 3.91 5.54 -30.57
CA HIS A 69 5.01 4.57 -30.51
C HIS A 69 5.41 4.19 -29.09
N LEU A 70 5.04 4.99 -28.08
CA LEU A 70 5.31 4.74 -26.66
C LEU A 70 4.31 3.77 -26.01
N ARG A 71 3.25 3.40 -26.73
CA ARG A 71 2.21 2.49 -26.25
C ARG A 71 2.72 1.06 -26.19
N TRP A 72 2.34 0.34 -25.14
CA TRP A 72 2.70 -1.07 -24.95
C TRP A 72 2.37 -1.94 -26.17
N SER A 73 1.15 -1.79 -26.70
CA SER A 73 0.65 -2.46 -27.90
C SER A 73 1.48 -2.21 -29.17
N VAL A 74 2.29 -1.16 -29.20
CA VAL A 74 3.14 -0.79 -30.33
C VAL A 74 4.56 -1.26 -30.10
N PHE A 75 5.24 -0.77 -29.06
CA PHE A 75 6.67 -1.06 -28.86
C PHE A 75 6.93 -2.55 -28.59
N LYS A 76 5.97 -3.31 -28.07
CA LYS A 76 6.15 -4.75 -27.84
C LYS A 76 6.45 -5.54 -29.12
N ASN A 77 6.07 -5.01 -30.28
CA ASN A 77 6.23 -5.66 -31.57
C ASN A 77 7.48 -5.17 -32.34
N THR A 78 8.30 -4.28 -31.78
CA THR A 78 9.51 -3.78 -32.44
C THR A 78 10.71 -4.69 -32.19
N ALA A 79 11.79 -4.49 -32.94
CA ALA A 79 13.01 -5.25 -32.73
C ALA A 79 13.59 -4.96 -31.33
N PRO A 80 14.24 -5.94 -30.64
CA PRO A 80 14.68 -5.75 -29.26
C PRO A 80 15.53 -4.48 -29.02
N ALA A 81 16.41 -4.13 -29.95
CA ALA A 81 17.24 -2.93 -29.84
C ALA A 81 16.42 -1.63 -29.93
N GLU A 82 15.41 -1.60 -30.80
CA GLU A 82 14.49 -0.47 -30.95
C GLU A 82 13.58 -0.34 -29.73
N MET A 83 12.96 -1.45 -29.29
CA MET A 83 12.17 -1.51 -28.05
C MET A 83 12.97 -0.96 -26.86
N TYR A 84 14.23 -1.37 -26.73
CA TYR A 84 15.10 -0.93 -25.65
C TYR A 84 15.36 0.57 -25.69
N ALA A 85 15.64 1.14 -26.86
CA ALA A 85 15.79 2.58 -27.03
C ALA A 85 14.49 3.32 -26.68
N THR A 86 13.35 2.92 -27.25
CA THR A 86 12.05 3.54 -26.97
C THR A 86 11.71 3.49 -25.49
N VAL A 87 11.88 2.34 -24.82
CA VAL A 87 11.56 2.20 -23.40
C VAL A 87 12.50 3.04 -22.53
N ALA A 88 13.81 2.94 -22.74
CA ALA A 88 14.80 3.62 -21.92
C ALA A 88 14.80 5.15 -22.12
N GLU A 89 14.71 5.61 -23.37
CA GLU A 89 14.95 7.00 -23.77
C GLU A 89 13.67 7.83 -23.93
N GLU A 90 12.49 7.19 -24.01
CA GLU A 90 11.24 7.91 -24.22
C GLU A 90 10.14 7.53 -23.22
N VAL A 91 9.86 6.24 -23.02
CA VAL A 91 8.82 5.77 -22.08
C VAL A 91 9.17 6.17 -20.64
N PHE A 92 10.37 5.88 -20.14
CA PHE A 92 10.74 6.26 -18.77
C PHE A 92 10.75 7.79 -18.54
N PRO A 93 11.25 8.61 -19.48
CA PRO A 93 11.03 10.06 -19.44
C PRO A 93 9.56 10.49 -19.48
N LEU A 94 8.68 9.79 -20.19
CA LEU A 94 7.24 10.04 -20.16
C LEU A 94 6.68 9.72 -18.77
N LEU A 95 7.00 8.56 -18.19
CA LEU A 95 6.56 8.17 -16.85
C LEU A 95 6.95 9.21 -15.78
N ARG A 96 8.16 9.76 -15.87
CA ARG A 96 8.61 10.86 -14.98
C ARG A 96 7.85 12.16 -15.18
N ARG A 97 7.31 12.41 -16.38
CA ARG A 97 6.61 13.65 -16.78
C ARG A 97 5.09 13.60 -16.63
N LEU A 98 4.47 12.41 -16.68
CA LEU A 98 3.07 12.20 -16.27
C LEU A 98 2.82 12.76 -14.83
N GLY A 99 3.92 12.96 -14.09
CA GLY A 99 4.19 13.88 -12.97
C GLY A 99 3.51 15.27 -12.87
N GLY A 100 2.68 15.71 -13.82
CA GLY A 100 2.31 17.13 -13.98
C GLY A 100 0.90 17.54 -13.56
N ASP A 101 -0.01 16.58 -13.33
CA ASP A 101 -1.44 16.84 -13.08
C ASP A 101 -1.82 16.96 -11.59
N GLY A 102 -0.87 16.75 -10.68
CA GLY A 102 -1.10 16.78 -9.23
C GLY A 102 -1.66 15.49 -8.64
N SER A 103 -1.75 14.40 -9.41
CA SER A 103 -2.10 13.07 -8.89
C SER A 103 -0.95 12.48 -8.06
N THR A 104 -1.25 11.57 -7.13
CA THR A 104 -0.23 10.94 -6.25
C THR A 104 0.76 10.04 -6.99
N TYR A 105 0.34 9.39 -8.07
CA TYR A 105 1.25 8.62 -8.94
C TYR A 105 2.36 9.47 -9.53
N SER A 106 2.00 10.71 -9.85
CA SER A 106 2.84 11.70 -10.48
C SER A 106 4.09 12.00 -9.63
N GLU A 107 3.96 12.01 -8.30
CA GLU A 107 5.08 12.24 -7.38
C GLU A 107 6.03 11.04 -7.32
N HIS A 108 5.47 9.83 -7.23
CA HIS A 108 6.28 8.61 -7.15
C HIS A 108 7.06 8.39 -8.42
N MET A 109 6.45 8.62 -9.60
CA MET A 109 7.09 8.34 -10.89
C MET A 109 8.23 9.29 -11.26
N LYS A 110 8.40 10.45 -10.62
CA LYS A 110 9.54 11.38 -10.85
C LYS A 110 10.91 10.71 -10.70
N GLY A 111 11.02 9.77 -9.77
CA GLY A 111 12.25 9.02 -9.50
C GLY A 111 12.49 7.80 -10.40
N ALA A 112 11.62 7.52 -11.38
CA ALA A 112 11.71 6.29 -12.16
C ALA A 112 13.03 6.17 -12.93
N ARG A 113 13.73 5.05 -12.72
CA ARG A 113 15.00 4.73 -13.37
C ARG A 113 14.87 3.40 -14.11
N PHE A 114 15.25 3.41 -15.38
CA PHE A 114 15.36 2.20 -16.18
C PHE A 114 16.69 1.53 -15.86
N THR A 115 16.65 0.26 -15.44
CA THR A 115 17.86 -0.47 -15.01
C THR A 115 18.04 -1.82 -15.69
N ILE A 116 17.10 -2.22 -16.58
CA ILE A 116 17.21 -3.47 -17.33
C ILE A 116 18.47 -3.41 -18.22
N PRO A 117 19.46 -4.30 -18.03
CA PRO A 117 20.79 -4.12 -18.60
C PRO A 117 20.91 -4.41 -20.11
N THR A 118 19.99 -5.18 -20.70
CA THR A 118 20.12 -5.62 -22.10
C THR A 118 18.80 -5.60 -22.88
N PRO A 119 18.86 -5.33 -24.20
CA PRO A 119 17.70 -5.43 -25.09
C PRO A 119 17.02 -6.81 -25.08
N ALA A 120 17.81 -7.88 -25.03
CA ALA A 120 17.30 -9.25 -25.04
C ALA A 120 16.51 -9.58 -23.76
N LEU A 121 16.95 -9.07 -22.61
CA LEU A 121 16.23 -9.24 -21.35
C LEU A 121 14.91 -8.46 -21.36
N LEU A 122 14.94 -7.20 -21.81
CA LEU A 122 13.71 -6.38 -21.91
C LEU A 122 12.68 -7.07 -22.78
N SER A 123 13.03 -7.45 -24.00
CA SER A 123 12.12 -8.11 -24.94
C SER A 123 11.52 -9.39 -24.33
N ARG A 124 12.34 -10.25 -23.72
CA ARG A 124 11.84 -11.45 -23.04
C ARG A 124 10.85 -11.13 -21.92
N VAL A 125 11.16 -10.14 -21.08
CA VAL A 125 10.28 -9.73 -19.99
C VAL A 125 8.97 -9.15 -20.51
N VAL A 126 9.03 -8.29 -21.53
CA VAL A 126 7.84 -7.72 -22.18
C VAL A 126 6.96 -8.81 -22.75
N ASP A 127 7.52 -9.80 -23.46
CA ASP A 127 6.76 -10.94 -24.00
C ASP A 127 6.07 -11.76 -22.90
N MET A 128 6.79 -12.04 -21.81
CA MET A 128 6.23 -12.80 -20.67
C MET A 128 5.14 -12.02 -19.96
N LEU A 129 5.33 -10.71 -19.75
CA LEU A 129 4.36 -9.85 -19.13
C LEU A 129 3.12 -9.71 -20.02
N ASP A 130 3.26 -9.56 -21.34
CA ASP A 130 2.14 -9.44 -22.30
C ASP A 130 1.20 -10.65 -22.23
N GLY A 131 1.75 -11.86 -22.01
CA GLY A 131 1.00 -13.10 -21.85
C GLY A 131 0.28 -13.26 -20.50
N LEU A 132 0.35 -12.27 -19.62
CA LEU A 132 -0.45 -12.21 -18.39
C LEU A 132 -1.83 -11.62 -18.69
N PRO A 133 -2.93 -12.24 -18.19
CA PRO A 133 -4.26 -11.68 -18.32
C PRO A 133 -4.33 -10.38 -17.52
N MET A 134 -4.64 -9.27 -18.20
CA MET A 134 -4.81 -7.95 -17.56
C MET A 134 -6.27 -7.46 -17.54
N ASP A 135 -7.18 -8.26 -18.10
CA ASP A 135 -8.59 -7.88 -18.29
C ASP A 135 -9.38 -7.92 -16.98
N ASN A 136 -8.96 -8.75 -16.02
CA ASN A 136 -9.59 -8.91 -14.72
C ASN A 136 -8.74 -8.25 -13.62
N ARG A 137 -9.28 -7.19 -13.03
CA ARG A 137 -8.65 -6.47 -11.92
C ARG A 137 -8.25 -7.39 -10.75
N ASP A 138 -9.11 -8.34 -10.41
CA ASP A 138 -8.86 -9.21 -9.25
C ASP A 138 -7.68 -10.17 -9.54
N GLU A 139 -7.52 -10.60 -10.79
CA GLU A 139 -6.35 -11.36 -11.23
C GLU A 139 -5.08 -10.51 -11.24
N ASN A 140 -5.17 -9.24 -11.64
CA ASN A 140 -4.04 -8.30 -11.66
C ASN A 140 -3.52 -8.03 -10.25
N GLY A 141 -4.45 -7.84 -9.31
CA GLY A 141 -4.14 -7.63 -7.91
C GLY A 141 -3.47 -8.84 -7.28
N ASP A 142 -4.07 -10.02 -7.46
CA ASP A 142 -3.53 -11.31 -7.01
C ASP A 142 -2.13 -11.60 -7.59
N LEU A 143 -1.92 -11.29 -8.87
CA LEU A 143 -0.64 -11.39 -9.57
C LEU A 143 0.41 -10.50 -8.92
N TYR A 144 0.10 -9.22 -8.72
CA TYR A 144 1.01 -8.26 -8.12
C TYR A 144 1.37 -8.64 -6.69
N GLU A 145 0.40 -9.14 -5.92
CA GLU A 145 0.61 -9.52 -4.53
C GLU A 145 1.40 -10.81 -4.37
N TYR A 146 1.25 -11.75 -5.30
CA TYR A 146 2.17 -12.88 -5.39
C TYR A 146 3.60 -12.42 -5.70
N MET A 147 3.81 -11.46 -6.60
CA MET A 147 5.15 -10.90 -6.83
C MET A 147 5.72 -10.28 -5.56
N LEU A 148 4.94 -9.45 -4.86
CA LEU A 148 5.39 -8.83 -3.61
C LEU A 148 5.73 -9.87 -2.53
N SER A 149 5.05 -11.02 -2.51
CA SER A 149 5.40 -12.13 -1.61
C SER A 149 6.79 -12.73 -1.88
N LYS A 150 7.33 -12.59 -3.10
CA LYS A 150 8.69 -13.06 -3.45
C LYS A 150 9.79 -12.17 -2.88
N ILE A 151 9.58 -10.85 -2.75
CA ILE A 151 10.49 -9.96 -2.00
C ILE A 151 10.61 -10.45 -0.57
N ALA A 152 9.46 -10.76 0.00
CA ALA A 152 9.30 -11.15 1.37
C ALA A 152 10.21 -12.36 1.70
N SER A 153 10.25 -13.36 0.81
CA SER A 153 11.08 -14.57 0.98
C SER A 153 12.59 -14.34 0.74
N ALA A 154 12.99 -13.24 0.09
CA ALA A 154 14.38 -12.95 -0.26
C ALA A 154 15.21 -12.30 0.87
N GLY A 155 14.62 -12.13 2.06
CA GLY A 155 15.34 -12.06 3.34
C GLY A 155 16.25 -10.86 3.62
N THR A 156 16.30 -9.83 2.77
CA THR A 156 17.42 -8.86 2.80
C THR A 156 17.10 -7.46 3.30
N ASN A 157 15.83 -7.01 3.35
CA ASN A 157 15.54 -5.58 3.58
C ASN A 157 14.64 -5.23 4.79
N GLY A 158 14.44 -6.13 5.75
CA GLY A 158 14.00 -5.76 7.12
C GLY A 158 12.70 -4.96 7.29
N GLN A 159 11.91 -4.75 6.23
CA GLN A 159 10.64 -4.05 6.29
C GLN A 159 9.53 -5.07 6.54
N PHE A 160 8.89 -4.94 7.71
CA PHE A 160 7.90 -5.87 8.23
C PHE A 160 6.63 -5.85 7.37
N ARG A 161 6.46 -6.83 6.48
CA ARG A 161 5.19 -7.01 5.77
C ARG A 161 4.17 -7.68 6.69
N THR A 162 2.95 -7.16 6.70
CA THR A 162 1.84 -7.79 7.44
C THR A 162 1.32 -8.98 6.63
N PRO A 163 1.20 -10.18 7.22
CA PRO A 163 0.61 -11.33 6.54
C PRO A 163 -0.83 -11.06 6.10
N ARG A 164 -1.22 -11.58 4.93
CA ARG A 164 -2.52 -11.29 4.31
C ARG A 164 -3.71 -11.71 5.18
N HIS A 165 -3.66 -12.88 5.81
CA HIS A 165 -4.73 -13.35 6.68
C HIS A 165 -4.94 -12.45 7.90
N ILE A 166 -3.89 -11.81 8.41
CA ILE A 166 -3.97 -10.84 9.51
C ILE A 166 -4.57 -9.52 9.02
N ILE A 167 -4.17 -9.05 7.84
CA ILE A 167 -4.78 -7.88 7.19
C ILE A 167 -6.30 -8.10 7.03
N GLU A 168 -6.70 -9.23 6.44
CA GLU A 168 -8.10 -9.57 6.23
C GLU A 168 -8.88 -9.65 7.53
N LEU A 169 -8.31 -10.25 8.58
CA LEU A 169 -8.92 -10.31 9.90
C LEU A 169 -9.24 -8.89 10.40
N MET A 170 -8.25 -8.00 10.38
CA MET A 170 -8.41 -6.62 10.86
C MET A 170 -9.44 -5.84 10.04
N VAL A 171 -9.42 -5.97 8.72
CA VAL A 171 -10.41 -5.34 7.83
C VAL A 171 -11.81 -5.88 8.11
N LYS A 172 -12.00 -7.20 8.17
CA LYS A 172 -13.31 -7.81 8.42
C LYS A 172 -13.86 -7.43 9.81
N MET A 173 -13.00 -7.37 10.83
CA MET A 173 -13.39 -6.96 12.18
C MET A 173 -13.72 -5.47 12.30
N THR A 174 -13.11 -4.62 11.46
CA THR A 174 -13.43 -3.19 11.43
C THR A 174 -14.57 -2.84 10.49
N ALA A 175 -14.95 -3.72 9.55
CA ALA A 175 -16.05 -3.55 8.61
C ALA A 175 -16.10 -2.14 7.96
N PRO A 176 -15.11 -1.78 7.13
CA PRO A 176 -15.10 -0.50 6.40
C PRO A 176 -16.38 -0.27 5.61
N THR A 177 -16.87 0.96 5.63
CA THR A 177 -18.08 1.40 4.93
C THR A 177 -17.73 2.37 3.79
N PRO A 178 -18.61 2.57 2.78
CA PRO A 178 -18.36 3.49 1.68
C PRO A 178 -18.23 4.98 2.05
N ALA A 179 -18.46 5.33 3.31
CA ALA A 179 -18.33 6.69 3.81
C ALA A 179 -17.06 6.91 4.66
N ASP A 180 -16.27 5.85 4.87
CA ASP A 180 -15.07 5.93 5.68
C ASP A 180 -13.95 6.71 4.97
N GLU A 181 -13.22 7.53 5.73
CA GLU A 181 -11.90 8.02 5.33
C GLU A 181 -10.86 7.14 6.02
N ILE A 182 -10.17 6.29 5.24
CA ILE A 182 -9.29 5.22 5.72
C ILE A 182 -7.84 5.64 5.59
N CYS A 183 -7.08 5.54 6.69
CA CYS A 183 -5.66 5.87 6.69
C CYS A 183 -4.79 4.71 7.20
N ASP A 184 -3.69 4.46 6.49
CA ASP A 184 -2.56 3.69 6.95
C ASP A 184 -1.31 4.59 7.02
N PRO A 185 -0.92 5.07 8.22
CA PRO A 185 0.21 5.97 8.40
C PRO A 185 1.59 5.30 8.36
N ALA A 186 1.66 3.99 8.07
CA ALA A 186 2.88 3.23 7.83
C ALA A 186 2.60 2.18 6.74
N CYS A 187 2.17 2.66 5.56
CA CYS A 187 1.43 1.82 4.62
C CYS A 187 2.27 0.76 3.90
N GLY A 188 3.59 0.93 3.80
CA GLY A 188 4.45 0.06 3.01
C GLY A 188 3.88 -0.12 1.61
N THR A 189 3.60 -1.37 1.24
CA THR A 189 2.99 -1.73 -0.04
C THR A 189 1.46 -1.50 -0.12
N ALA A 190 0.87 -0.72 0.79
CA ALA A 190 -0.57 -0.45 0.88
C ALA A 190 -1.47 -1.68 1.13
N GLY A 191 -0.97 -2.71 1.82
CA GLY A 191 -1.69 -3.98 2.00
C GLY A 191 -3.05 -3.84 2.70
N PHE A 192 -3.14 -3.00 3.74
CA PHE A 192 -4.41 -2.72 4.42
C PHE A 192 -5.40 -1.95 3.55
N LEU A 193 -4.92 -0.95 2.80
CA LEU A 193 -5.76 -0.12 1.93
C LEU A 193 -6.35 -0.95 0.79
N VAL A 194 -5.54 -1.85 0.20
CA VAL A 194 -6.01 -2.80 -0.81
C VAL A 194 -7.13 -3.67 -0.25
N ALA A 195 -6.89 -4.35 0.87
CA ALA A 195 -7.89 -5.24 1.47
C ALA A 195 -9.16 -4.50 1.91
N ALA A 196 -9.04 -3.27 2.41
CA ALA A 196 -10.18 -2.43 2.73
C ALA A 196 -10.97 -2.06 1.46
N SER A 197 -10.28 -1.76 0.35
CA SER A 197 -10.92 -1.46 -0.93
C SER A 197 -11.70 -2.67 -1.46
N GLU A 198 -11.13 -3.87 -1.38
CA GLU A 198 -11.78 -5.12 -1.77
C GLU A 198 -13.01 -5.38 -0.93
N TYR A 199 -12.88 -5.28 0.41
CA TYR A 199 -14.00 -5.45 1.33
C TYR A 199 -15.17 -4.52 1.01
N VAL A 200 -14.90 -3.23 0.75
CA VAL A 200 -15.95 -2.27 0.41
C VAL A 200 -16.66 -2.66 -0.90
N ARG A 201 -15.92 -3.13 -1.91
CA ARG A 201 -16.54 -3.56 -3.17
C ARG A 201 -17.39 -4.82 -3.03
N GLU A 202 -16.89 -5.81 -2.29
CA GLU A 202 -17.57 -7.09 -2.08
C GLU A 202 -18.83 -6.92 -1.23
N THR A 203 -18.73 -6.14 -0.15
CA THR A 203 -19.79 -6.01 0.85
C THR A 203 -20.77 -4.87 0.52
N HIS A 204 -20.32 -3.88 -0.27
CA HIS A 204 -21.12 -2.73 -0.67
C HIS A 204 -21.04 -2.48 -2.19
N PRO A 205 -21.52 -3.41 -3.04
CA PRO A 205 -21.40 -3.29 -4.50
C PRO A 205 -22.14 -2.06 -5.07
N SER A 206 -23.20 -1.59 -4.38
CA SER A 206 -23.91 -0.37 -4.73
C SER A 206 -23.10 0.91 -4.50
N ALA A 207 -22.01 0.85 -3.74
CA ALA A 207 -21.18 2.02 -3.48
C ALA A 207 -20.56 2.61 -4.74
N LEU A 208 -20.30 1.76 -5.73
CA LEU A 208 -19.70 2.19 -6.99
C LEU A 208 -20.73 2.62 -8.03
N THR A 209 -22.03 2.39 -7.80
CA THR A 209 -23.07 2.81 -8.76
C THR A 209 -23.38 4.30 -8.61
N ASP A 210 -23.37 4.83 -7.39
CA ASP A 210 -23.49 6.26 -7.13
C ASP A 210 -22.23 7.02 -7.55
N ALA A 211 -22.41 8.14 -8.26
CA ALA A 211 -21.29 8.90 -8.81
C ALA A 211 -20.43 9.57 -7.71
N LYS A 212 -21.05 10.04 -6.62
CA LYS A 212 -20.31 10.70 -5.53
C LYS A 212 -19.52 9.70 -4.72
N GLN A 213 -20.13 8.56 -4.38
CA GLN A 213 -19.44 7.48 -3.66
C GLN A 213 -18.33 6.87 -4.51
N ARG A 214 -18.53 6.72 -5.82
CA ARG A 214 -17.46 6.33 -6.74
C ARG A 214 -16.32 7.36 -6.72
N GLN A 215 -16.63 8.65 -6.81
CA GLN A 215 -15.59 9.68 -6.75
C GLN A 215 -14.82 9.62 -5.42
N HIS A 216 -15.53 9.49 -4.30
CA HIS A 216 -14.93 9.33 -2.97
C HIS A 216 -14.01 8.10 -2.91
N PHE A 217 -14.52 6.92 -3.31
CA PHE A 217 -13.77 5.67 -3.35
C PHE A 217 -12.45 5.80 -4.14
N HIS A 218 -12.50 6.47 -5.29
CA HIS A 218 -11.33 6.57 -6.17
C HIS A 218 -10.34 7.66 -5.77
N ASN A 219 -10.77 8.76 -5.12
CA ASN A 219 -9.96 9.98 -4.98
C ASN A 219 -9.69 10.43 -3.54
N SER A 220 -10.49 10.01 -2.55
CA SER A 220 -10.31 10.49 -1.18
C SER A 220 -10.35 9.40 -0.12
N MET A 221 -11.08 8.30 -0.33
CA MET A 221 -11.31 7.27 0.68
C MET A 221 -10.03 6.63 1.28
N PHE A 222 -8.94 6.54 0.51
CA PHE A 222 -7.75 5.78 0.90
C PHE A 222 -6.52 6.68 1.00
N HIS A 223 -5.92 6.72 2.19
CA HIS A 223 -4.73 7.51 2.50
C HIS A 223 -3.59 6.60 3.01
N GLY A 224 -2.41 6.73 2.42
CA GLY A 224 -1.22 5.94 2.80
C GLY A 224 0.00 6.82 2.99
N TYR A 225 0.74 6.59 4.07
CA TYR A 225 1.96 7.33 4.37
C TYR A 225 3.11 6.39 4.66
N ASP A 226 4.26 6.69 4.07
CA ASP A 226 5.51 5.97 4.27
C ASP A 226 6.70 6.90 4.04
N PHE A 227 7.85 6.59 4.64
CA PHE A 227 9.09 7.35 4.48
C PHE A 227 10.00 6.74 3.40
N ASP A 228 9.69 5.55 2.88
CA ASP A 228 10.42 4.92 1.78
C ASP A 228 9.72 5.18 0.44
N SER A 229 10.37 5.96 -0.43
CA SER A 229 9.87 6.28 -1.77
C SER A 229 9.62 5.04 -2.64
N THR A 230 10.37 3.96 -2.41
CA THR A 230 10.21 2.68 -3.09
C THR A 230 8.88 2.04 -2.71
N MET A 231 8.57 2.04 -1.40
CA MET A 231 7.33 1.47 -0.87
C MET A 231 6.12 2.27 -1.31
N LEU A 232 6.21 3.61 -1.32
CA LEU A 232 5.12 4.45 -1.80
C LEU A 232 4.80 4.22 -3.28
N ARG A 233 5.83 4.02 -4.11
CA ARG A 233 5.68 3.67 -5.53
C ARG A 233 4.99 2.33 -5.68
N ILE A 234 5.47 1.32 -4.96
CA ILE A 234 4.90 -0.04 -4.96
C ILE A 234 3.46 0.00 -4.45
N GLY A 235 3.17 0.70 -3.35
CA GLY A 235 1.85 0.81 -2.74
C GLY A 235 0.85 1.55 -3.63
N SER A 236 1.27 2.63 -4.28
CA SER A 236 0.43 3.35 -5.26
C SER A 236 0.06 2.45 -6.43
N MET A 237 1.04 1.72 -6.93
CA MET A 237 0.84 0.78 -8.03
C MET A 237 -0.02 -0.41 -7.63
N ASN A 238 0.15 -0.89 -6.40
CA ASN A 238 -0.69 -1.94 -5.84
C ASN A 238 -2.16 -1.51 -5.82
N MET A 239 -2.45 -0.32 -5.29
CA MET A 239 -3.80 0.25 -5.27
C MET A 239 -4.39 0.42 -6.67
N LEU A 240 -3.59 0.89 -7.63
CA LEU A 240 -4.02 1.04 -9.04
C LEU A 240 -4.37 -0.29 -9.69
N LEU A 241 -3.55 -1.32 -9.49
CA LEU A 241 -3.81 -2.65 -10.02
C LEU A 241 -5.05 -3.30 -9.39
N HIS A 242 -5.36 -2.95 -8.14
CA HIS A 242 -6.63 -3.26 -7.47
C HIS A 242 -7.75 -2.23 -7.78
N GLY A 243 -7.55 -1.40 -8.82
CA GLY A 243 -8.56 -0.53 -9.43
C GLY A 243 -8.94 0.70 -8.62
N VAL A 244 -8.12 1.15 -7.68
CA VAL A 244 -8.26 2.46 -7.04
C VAL A 244 -7.44 3.47 -7.86
N GLU A 245 -8.11 4.47 -8.42
CA GLU A 245 -7.54 5.31 -9.49
C GLU A 245 -6.70 6.48 -9.02
N ALA A 246 -6.90 6.98 -7.81
CA ALA A 246 -6.20 8.15 -7.24
C ALA A 246 -6.13 8.09 -5.71
N PRO A 247 -5.55 7.03 -5.12
CA PRO A 247 -5.36 6.94 -3.67
C PRO A 247 -4.37 7.99 -3.20
N ASP A 248 -4.55 8.52 -1.99
CA ASP A 248 -3.68 9.52 -1.42
C ASP A 248 -2.44 8.90 -0.74
N ILE A 249 -1.48 8.44 -1.54
CA ILE A 249 -0.22 7.85 -1.04
C ILE A 249 0.92 8.86 -1.17
N ARG A 250 1.53 9.28 -0.04
CA ARG A 250 2.54 10.34 -0.03
C ARG A 250 3.75 10.04 0.85
N TYR A 251 4.87 10.65 0.48
CA TYR A 251 6.06 10.65 1.30
C TYR A 251 5.80 11.43 2.58
N ARG A 252 6.00 10.75 3.71
CA ARG A 252 5.79 11.33 5.02
C ARG A 252 6.55 10.55 6.07
N ASP A 253 7.43 11.23 6.80
CA ASP A 253 7.83 10.77 8.12
C ASP A 253 6.70 11.09 9.09
N SER A 254 5.84 10.08 9.33
CA SER A 254 4.61 10.20 10.12
C SER A 254 4.81 10.71 11.55
N LEU A 255 6.04 10.62 12.09
CA LEU A 255 6.35 11.09 13.44
C LEU A 255 7.01 12.48 13.45
N SER A 256 7.31 13.07 12.29
CA SER A 256 8.01 14.35 12.18
C SER A 256 7.15 15.59 12.46
N GLU A 257 7.78 16.70 12.87
CA GLU A 257 7.11 17.96 13.21
C GLU A 257 6.41 18.61 12.00
N GLY A 258 6.91 18.40 10.78
CA GLY A 258 6.34 18.92 9.53
C GLY A 258 4.93 18.37 9.20
N VAL A 259 4.49 17.34 9.90
CA VAL A 259 3.22 16.64 9.71
C VAL A 259 2.19 17.01 10.80
N SER A 260 2.61 17.79 11.81
CA SER A 260 1.78 18.14 12.98
C SER A 260 0.51 18.95 12.65
N GLY A 261 0.37 19.53 11.46
CA GLY A 261 -0.86 20.25 11.09
C GLY A 261 -2.11 19.37 10.95
N GLU A 262 -1.96 18.04 10.88
CA GLU A 262 -3.09 17.14 10.63
C GLU A 262 -3.60 16.48 11.92
N ALA A 263 -4.89 16.69 12.18
CA ALA A 263 -5.65 16.06 13.26
C ALA A 263 -7.10 15.86 12.80
N ASP A 264 -7.79 14.89 13.39
CA ASP A 264 -9.23 14.67 13.20
C ASP A 264 -9.66 14.55 11.72
N LYS A 265 -8.90 13.79 10.91
CA LYS A 265 -9.18 13.61 9.49
C LYS A 265 -9.87 12.29 9.16
N TYR A 266 -9.50 11.20 9.82
CA TYR A 266 -9.87 9.86 9.40
C TYR A 266 -10.92 9.23 10.30
N THR A 267 -11.79 8.40 9.72
CA THR A 267 -12.79 7.63 10.45
C THR A 267 -12.32 6.21 10.74
N LEU A 268 -11.34 5.71 9.97
CA LEU A 268 -10.74 4.40 10.17
C LEU A 268 -9.21 4.46 10.03
N ILE A 269 -8.48 3.91 11.00
CA ILE A 269 -7.04 3.61 10.89
C ILE A 269 -6.81 2.10 10.88
N LEU A 270 -6.06 1.63 9.90
CA LEU A 270 -5.58 0.26 9.79
C LEU A 270 -4.07 0.32 9.62
N ALA A 271 -3.30 -0.25 10.56
CA ALA A 271 -1.85 -0.06 10.54
C ALA A 271 -1.06 -1.20 11.18
N ASN A 272 0.14 -1.42 10.62
CA ASN A 272 1.22 -2.17 11.26
C ASN A 272 2.47 -1.29 11.34
N PRO A 273 2.57 -0.40 12.36
CA PRO A 273 3.70 0.49 12.49
C PRO A 273 5.01 -0.27 12.77
N PRO A 274 6.17 0.30 12.43
CA PRO A 274 7.46 -0.32 12.69
C PRO A 274 7.68 -0.58 14.19
N PHE A 275 8.10 -1.80 14.54
CA PHE A 275 8.27 -2.24 15.94
C PHE A 275 9.56 -1.72 16.60
N ALA A 276 10.55 -1.34 15.80
CA ALA A 276 11.83 -0.79 16.26
C ALA A 276 12.43 0.09 15.15
N GLY A 277 13.08 1.19 15.53
CA GLY A 277 13.79 2.08 14.61
C GLY A 277 14.46 3.22 15.37
N SER A 278 15.62 3.68 14.89
CA SER A 278 16.27 4.88 15.39
C SER A 278 15.52 6.10 14.85
N LEU A 279 14.71 6.73 15.69
CA LEU A 279 14.07 8.00 15.35
C LEU A 279 15.12 9.10 15.27
N ASP A 280 14.99 9.97 14.29
CA ASP A 280 15.65 11.26 14.33
C ASP A 280 14.91 12.16 15.34
N TYR A 281 15.54 12.33 16.49
CA TYR A 281 14.91 12.91 17.67
C TYR A 281 14.70 14.42 17.57
N GLU A 282 15.45 15.11 16.71
CA GLU A 282 15.35 16.57 16.54
C GLU A 282 14.18 16.95 15.61
N SER A 283 13.80 16.04 14.71
CA SER A 283 12.70 16.23 13.77
C SER A 283 11.36 15.66 14.26
N THR A 284 11.33 14.92 15.37
CA THR A 284 10.10 14.32 15.92
C THR A 284 9.12 15.37 16.47
N SER A 285 7.82 15.20 16.21
CA SER A 285 6.76 16.13 16.62
C SER A 285 6.72 16.40 18.13
N LYS A 286 6.82 17.69 18.50
CA LYS A 286 6.75 18.16 19.90
C LYS A 286 5.41 17.84 20.56
N ASP A 287 4.32 17.81 19.81
CA ASP A 287 2.99 17.47 20.34
C ASP A 287 2.90 15.99 20.71
N LEU A 288 3.42 15.10 19.86
CA LEU A 288 3.47 13.66 20.16
C LEU A 288 4.37 13.38 21.38
N LEU A 289 5.50 14.08 21.48
CA LEU A 289 6.41 13.99 22.63
C LEU A 289 5.79 14.54 23.92
N ARG A 290 4.79 15.43 23.83
CA ARG A 290 4.05 15.93 25.00
C ARG A 290 3.11 14.85 25.55
N VAL A 291 2.47 14.10 24.65
CA VAL A 291 1.58 12.97 24.99
C VAL A 291 2.40 11.79 25.50
N VAL A 292 3.47 11.43 24.79
CA VAL A 292 4.38 10.33 25.15
C VAL A 292 5.76 10.88 25.40
N LYS A 293 6.10 11.10 26.67
CA LYS A 293 7.42 11.64 27.09
C LYS A 293 8.62 10.74 26.76
N LYS A 294 8.38 9.50 26.30
CA LYS A 294 9.44 8.55 25.92
C LYS A 294 9.52 8.36 24.41
N LYS A 295 10.75 8.22 23.96
CA LYS A 295 11.18 8.11 22.56
C LYS A 295 11.03 6.68 22.00
N LYS A 296 9.88 6.07 22.24
CA LYS A 296 9.57 4.69 21.84
C LYS A 296 8.63 4.75 20.64
N THR A 297 9.11 4.38 19.47
CA THR A 297 8.41 4.47 18.19
C THR A 297 7.00 3.90 18.26
N GLU A 298 6.83 2.73 18.88
CA GLU A 298 5.55 2.05 19.02
C GLU A 298 4.51 2.86 19.82
N LEU A 299 4.95 3.63 20.83
CA LEU A 299 4.06 4.46 21.64
C LEU A 299 3.72 5.77 20.92
N LEU A 300 4.67 6.34 20.18
CA LEU A 300 4.46 7.56 19.41
C LEU A 300 3.46 7.35 18.27
N PHE A 301 3.49 6.19 17.60
CA PHE A 301 2.50 5.84 16.60
C PHE A 301 1.08 5.72 17.18
N LEU A 302 0.90 5.14 18.37
CA LEU A 302 -0.42 5.11 19.01
C LEU A 302 -0.95 6.52 19.34
N ALA A 303 -0.08 7.42 19.82
CA ALA A 303 -0.45 8.82 20.01
C ALA A 303 -0.79 9.53 18.69
N LEU A 304 -0.06 9.22 17.62
CA LEU A 304 -0.36 9.71 16.27
C LEU A 304 -1.75 9.22 15.81
N PHE A 305 -2.08 7.95 15.98
CA PHE A 305 -3.37 7.40 15.56
C PHE A 305 -4.52 8.12 16.24
N LEU A 306 -4.43 8.32 17.57
CA LEU A 306 -5.43 9.10 18.31
C LEU A 306 -5.53 10.55 17.82
N ARG A 307 -4.42 11.19 17.45
CA ARG A 307 -4.45 12.54 16.86
C ARG A 307 -5.18 12.56 15.51
N LEU A 308 -4.88 11.60 14.65
CA LEU A 308 -5.36 11.55 13.27
C LEU A 308 -6.84 11.15 13.15
N LEU A 309 -7.34 10.32 14.07
CA LEU A 309 -8.74 9.91 14.12
C LEU A 309 -9.65 11.08 14.47
N LYS A 310 -10.81 11.15 13.81
CA LYS A 310 -11.96 11.96 14.23
C LYS A 310 -12.57 11.39 15.52
N ALA A 311 -13.31 12.21 16.26
CA ALA A 311 -14.19 11.68 17.30
C ALA A 311 -15.20 10.69 16.68
N GLY A 312 -15.38 9.53 17.32
CA GLY A 312 -16.11 8.37 16.79
C GLY A 312 -15.31 7.53 15.78
N GLY A 313 -14.09 7.95 15.40
CA GLY A 313 -13.22 7.20 14.51
C GLY A 313 -12.66 5.96 15.20
N ARG A 314 -12.49 4.89 14.43
CA ARG A 314 -12.08 3.56 14.88
C ARG A 314 -10.70 3.20 14.37
N ALA A 315 -9.97 2.36 15.09
CA ALA A 315 -8.67 1.86 14.68
C ALA A 315 -8.52 0.37 14.96
N ALA A 316 -7.85 -0.33 14.06
CA ALA A 316 -7.25 -1.64 14.32
C ALA A 316 -5.76 -1.56 13.99
N VAL A 317 -4.91 -1.74 15.00
CA VAL A 317 -3.46 -1.54 14.85
C VAL A 317 -2.66 -2.64 15.53
N ILE A 318 -1.58 -3.07 14.86
CA ILE A 318 -0.66 -4.07 15.40
C ILE A 318 0.37 -3.38 16.30
N VAL A 319 0.61 -3.96 17.47
CA VAL A 319 1.58 -3.47 18.45
C VAL A 319 2.45 -4.62 18.96
N PRO A 320 3.72 -4.36 19.32
CA PRO A 320 4.51 -5.34 20.03
C PRO A 320 3.95 -5.58 21.43
N ASP A 321 4.11 -6.80 21.93
CA ASP A 321 3.67 -7.25 23.26
C ASP A 321 4.07 -6.29 24.40
N GLY A 322 5.22 -5.62 24.25
CA GLY A 322 5.72 -4.61 25.18
C GLY A 322 4.73 -3.45 25.45
N VAL A 323 3.88 -3.08 24.49
CA VAL A 323 2.82 -2.07 24.69
C VAL A 323 1.82 -2.53 25.76
N LEU A 324 1.51 -3.83 25.80
CA LEU A 324 0.51 -4.41 26.71
C LEU A 324 0.99 -4.47 28.16
N PHE A 325 2.25 -4.86 28.40
CA PHE A 325 2.77 -5.12 29.76
C PHE A 325 3.93 -4.22 30.19
N GLY A 326 4.44 -3.36 29.32
CA GLY A 326 5.56 -2.48 29.63
C GLY A 326 5.34 -1.69 30.92
N SER A 327 6.34 -1.72 31.81
CA SER A 327 6.22 -1.19 33.18
C SER A 327 6.62 0.28 33.32
N THR A 328 7.21 0.86 32.27
CA THR A 328 7.67 2.26 32.32
C THR A 328 6.47 3.21 32.33
N LYS A 329 6.65 4.41 32.92
CA LYS A 329 5.58 5.41 33.04
C LYS A 329 4.86 5.69 31.71
N ALA A 330 5.60 5.86 30.61
CA ALA A 330 5.00 6.10 29.29
C ALA A 330 4.08 4.98 28.80
N HIS A 331 4.39 3.71 29.10
CA HIS A 331 3.51 2.59 28.70
C HIS A 331 2.24 2.56 29.56
N LYS A 332 2.39 2.79 30.87
CA LYS A 332 1.25 2.87 31.80
C LYS A 332 0.33 4.04 31.44
N ASP A 333 0.89 5.20 31.15
CA ASP A 333 0.15 6.41 30.79
C ASP A 333 -0.57 6.23 29.44
N LEU A 334 0.05 5.58 28.45
CA LEU A 334 -0.62 5.27 27.19
C LEU A 334 -1.78 4.29 27.35
N ARG A 335 -1.58 3.21 28.11
CA ARG A 335 -2.68 2.26 28.40
C ARG A 335 -3.79 2.92 29.19
N ARG A 336 -3.45 3.80 30.14
CA ARG A 336 -4.42 4.62 30.86
C ARG A 336 -5.22 5.46 29.88
N MET A 337 -4.56 6.20 28.98
CA MET A 337 -5.23 7.02 27.97
C MET A 337 -6.19 6.21 27.10
N LEU A 338 -5.77 5.03 26.62
CA LEU A 338 -6.62 4.18 25.79
C LEU A 338 -7.87 3.65 26.53
N VAL A 339 -7.79 3.46 27.85
CA VAL A 339 -8.87 2.88 28.65
C VAL A 339 -9.73 3.94 29.33
N GLU A 340 -9.14 5.03 29.83
CA GLU A 340 -9.84 6.06 30.60
C GLU A 340 -10.36 7.20 29.73
N ASP A 341 -9.61 7.59 28.68
CA ASP A 341 -9.96 8.74 27.84
C ASP A 341 -10.59 8.33 26.49
N GLN A 342 -10.49 7.04 26.15
CA GLN A 342 -10.92 6.45 24.88
C GLN A 342 -11.65 5.13 25.14
N LYS A 343 -12.16 4.51 24.08
CA LYS A 343 -12.83 3.21 24.14
C LYS A 343 -11.94 2.12 23.54
N LEU A 344 -11.29 1.31 24.37
CA LEU A 344 -10.56 0.11 23.95
C LEU A 344 -11.55 -1.05 23.77
N ASP A 345 -11.97 -1.29 22.54
CA ASP A 345 -12.97 -2.31 22.21
C ASP A 345 -12.43 -3.74 22.38
N ALA A 346 -11.20 -4.02 21.93
CA ALA A 346 -10.63 -5.35 22.00
C ALA A 346 -9.09 -5.40 21.96
N VAL A 347 -8.55 -6.49 22.51
CA VAL A 347 -7.14 -6.89 22.38
C VAL A 347 -7.07 -8.33 21.88
N VAL A 348 -6.55 -8.51 20.66
CA VAL A 348 -6.34 -9.83 20.07
C VAL A 348 -4.86 -10.16 20.09
N LYS A 349 -4.44 -11.09 20.96
CA LYS A 349 -3.06 -11.53 21.05
C LYS A 349 -2.75 -12.52 19.93
N LEU A 350 -1.65 -12.29 19.22
CA LEU A 350 -1.17 -13.14 18.12
C LEU A 350 -0.06 -14.08 18.60
N PRO A 351 0.03 -15.31 18.04
CA PRO A 351 1.10 -16.23 18.41
C PRO A 351 2.45 -15.72 17.93
N SER A 352 3.52 -16.13 18.63
CA SER A 352 4.88 -15.82 18.19
C SER A 352 5.17 -16.52 16.86
N GLY A 353 5.65 -15.77 15.87
CA GLY A 353 6.00 -16.34 14.56
C GLY A 353 5.12 -15.90 13.40
N VAL A 354 3.98 -15.27 13.66
CA VAL A 354 3.09 -14.71 12.62
C VAL A 354 3.85 -13.82 11.64
N PHE A 355 4.82 -13.06 12.12
CA PHE A 355 5.62 -12.13 11.32
C PHE A 355 6.98 -12.67 10.89
N LYS A 356 7.23 -13.99 11.02
CA LYS A 356 8.47 -14.58 10.50
C LYS A 356 8.48 -14.56 8.96
N PRO A 357 9.67 -14.44 8.34
CA PRO A 357 11.00 -14.35 8.96
C PRO A 357 11.38 -12.96 9.48
N TYR A 358 10.54 -11.93 9.31
CA TYR A 358 10.89 -10.52 9.64
C TYR A 358 10.99 -10.24 11.13
N ALA A 359 10.03 -10.72 11.92
CA ALA A 359 9.95 -10.50 13.35
C ALA A 359 9.63 -11.81 14.09
N GLY A 360 10.44 -12.12 15.10
CA GLY A 360 10.17 -13.20 16.06
C GLY A 360 9.39 -12.74 17.31
N VAL A 361 9.11 -11.44 17.45
CA VAL A 361 8.43 -10.89 18.62
C VAL A 361 6.94 -11.24 18.59
N SER A 362 6.38 -11.53 19.76
CA SER A 362 4.93 -11.61 19.95
C SER A 362 4.30 -10.22 19.79
N THR A 363 3.09 -10.21 19.25
CA THR A 363 2.36 -8.99 18.92
C THR A 363 0.89 -9.15 19.30
N ALA A 364 0.18 -8.03 19.33
CA ALA A 364 -1.26 -8.01 19.49
C ALA A 364 -1.88 -6.98 18.55
N ILE A 365 -3.16 -7.16 18.26
CA ILE A 365 -3.99 -6.19 17.57
C ILE A 365 -4.82 -5.46 18.63
N LEU A 366 -4.72 -4.14 18.64
CA LEU A 366 -5.60 -3.28 19.43
C LEU A 366 -6.72 -2.76 18.55
N PHE A 367 -7.96 -2.94 19.01
CA PHE A 367 -9.14 -2.29 18.44
C PHE A 367 -9.63 -1.23 19.41
N PHE A 368 -9.72 0.02 18.96
CA PHE A 368 -10.19 1.12 19.79
C PHE A 368 -10.92 2.18 18.98
N THR A 369 -11.76 2.94 19.67
CA THR A 369 -12.52 4.06 19.15
C THR A 369 -12.12 5.35 19.88
N LYS A 370 -11.88 6.43 19.14
CA LYS A 370 -11.62 7.74 19.71
C LYS A 370 -12.92 8.37 20.18
N THR A 371 -13.00 8.74 21.46
CA THR A 371 -14.19 9.37 22.07
C THR A 371 -13.87 10.78 22.59
N ASN A 372 -12.70 10.97 23.21
CA ASN A 372 -12.26 12.18 23.93
C ASN A 372 -13.05 12.52 25.21
N ASP A 373 -14.13 11.79 25.52
CA ASP A 373 -15.02 12.07 26.65
C ASP A 373 -15.52 10.80 27.37
N GLY A 374 -15.13 9.61 26.92
CA GLY A 374 -15.65 8.34 27.40
C GLY A 374 -14.58 7.29 27.61
N GLY A 375 -14.60 6.66 28.79
CA GLY A 375 -13.76 5.53 29.15
C GLY A 375 -14.33 4.19 28.68
N THR A 376 -13.55 3.14 28.90
CA THR A 376 -13.84 1.76 28.50
C THR A 376 -14.47 1.00 29.66
N ASP A 377 -15.67 0.47 29.45
CA ASP A 377 -16.34 -0.38 30.45
C ASP A 377 -15.76 -1.80 30.44
N ASP A 378 -15.87 -2.47 29.29
CA ASP A 378 -15.41 -3.84 29.07
C ASP A 378 -14.45 -3.89 27.87
N VAL A 379 -13.42 -4.74 27.98
CA VAL A 379 -12.46 -5.02 26.90
C VAL A 379 -12.54 -6.49 26.52
N TRP A 380 -12.76 -6.78 25.23
CA TRP A 380 -12.72 -8.15 24.75
C TRP A 380 -11.28 -8.63 24.51
N PHE A 381 -10.86 -9.66 25.24
CA PHE A 381 -9.55 -10.30 25.03
C PHE A 381 -9.69 -11.61 24.29
N TYR A 382 -8.89 -11.79 23.24
CA TYR A 382 -8.81 -13.05 22.51
C TYR A 382 -7.35 -13.48 22.32
N ASP A 383 -7.04 -14.73 22.68
CA ASP A 383 -5.69 -15.30 22.57
C ASP A 383 -5.64 -16.30 21.42
N VAL A 384 -5.05 -15.89 20.30
CA VAL A 384 -4.89 -16.74 19.11
C VAL A 384 -3.75 -17.74 19.38
N LYS A 385 -4.09 -19.03 19.53
CA LYS A 385 -3.11 -20.08 19.81
C LYS A 385 -2.25 -20.45 18.60
N ALA A 386 -2.87 -20.51 17.42
CA ALA A 386 -2.22 -20.80 16.16
C ALA A 386 -2.97 -20.06 15.05
N ASP A 387 -2.23 -19.43 14.14
CA ASP A 387 -2.83 -18.73 13.00
C ASP A 387 -3.07 -19.65 11.80
N GLY A 388 -2.46 -20.85 11.80
CA GLY A 388 -2.60 -21.86 10.75
C GLY A 388 -1.68 -21.66 9.54
N PHE A 389 -0.78 -20.67 9.59
CA PHE A 389 0.14 -20.32 8.50
C PHE A 389 1.61 -20.29 8.93
N SER A 390 1.87 -20.13 10.24
CA SER A 390 3.22 -20.03 10.82
C SER A 390 3.74 -21.30 11.49
#